data_AF-A0A918RNY7-F1
#
_entry.id   AF-A0A918RNY7-F1
#
_cell.length_a   1.000
_cell.length_b   1.000
_cell.length_c   1.000
_cell.angle_alpha   90.00
_cell.angle_beta   90.00
_cell.angle_gamma   90.00
#
_symmetry.space_group_name_H-M   'P 1'
#
loop_
_entity.id
_entity.type
_entity.pdbx_description
1 polymer ?
#
loop_
_entity_poly.entity_id
_entity_poly.type
_entity_poly.pdbx_seq_one_letter_code
_entity_poly.pdbx_strand_id
1 'polypeptide(L)'
;MVGGQWRKCEDHEGPGYTAGAVKIVGDLNGDARPEAIITEESSYCYGMAGTTFDLVSKQIDGSWKLMASGIGIPKFLTTKGVGGWPDIEIGGPGFCFPVERWNGKEYQNHRQQYEGKSCED
;
A
#
# COMPACT_ATOMS: atom_id res chain seq x y z
N MET A 1 2.20 -17.22 -3.45
CA MET A 1 0.98 -17.59 -4.20
C MET A 1 0.57 -19.00 -3.80
N VAL A 2 -0.67 -19.20 -3.37
CA VAL A 2 -1.23 -20.53 -3.08
C VAL A 2 -2.36 -20.76 -4.08
N GLY A 3 -2.28 -21.82 -4.88
CA GLY A 3 -3.30 -22.13 -5.90
C GLY A 3 -3.48 -21.03 -6.97
N GLY A 4 -2.45 -20.23 -7.27
CA GLY A 4 -2.52 -19.13 -8.23
C GLY A 4 -3.10 -17.82 -7.68
N GLN A 5 -3.40 -17.75 -6.38
CA GLN A 5 -3.88 -16.55 -5.70
C GLN A 5 -2.78 -15.91 -4.84
N TRP A 6 -2.74 -14.58 -4.82
CA TRP A 6 -1.98 -13.85 -3.81
C TRP A 6 -2.71 -13.95 -2.47
N ARG A 7 -1.97 -14.38 -1.44
CA ARG A 7 -2.49 -14.58 -0.09
C ARG A 7 -1.41 -14.25 0.92
N LYS A 8 -1.74 -13.39 1.89
CA LYS A 8 -0.98 -13.09 3.12
C LYS A 8 -1.73 -13.58 4.36
N CYS A 9 -3.05 -13.58 4.36
CA CYS A 9 -3.84 -14.12 5.46
C CYS A 9 -3.81 -15.66 5.42
N GLU A 10 -3.40 -16.30 6.52
CA GLU A 10 -3.36 -17.77 6.62
C GLU A 10 -4.76 -18.38 6.84
N ASP A 11 -5.67 -17.65 7.49
CA ASP A 11 -7.07 -18.06 7.68
C ASP A 11 -7.93 -17.56 6.51
N HIS A 12 -8.05 -18.40 5.49
CA HIS A 12 -8.61 -18.06 4.17
C HIS A 12 -9.93 -18.79 3.86
N GLU A 13 -10.45 -19.54 4.83
CA GLU A 13 -11.66 -20.36 4.70
C GLU A 13 -12.70 -19.90 5.72
N GLY A 14 -13.28 -18.71 5.50
CA GLY A 14 -14.29 -18.16 6.40
C GLY A 14 -15.06 -16.96 5.83
N PRO A 15 -16.25 -16.65 6.38
CA PRO A 15 -16.98 -15.44 6.03
C PRO A 15 -16.14 -14.20 6.39
N GLY A 16 -16.01 -13.26 5.45
CA GLY A 16 -15.26 -12.02 5.65
C GLY A 16 -13.82 -12.04 5.11
N TYR A 17 -13.43 -13.07 4.37
CA TYR A 17 -12.21 -13.11 3.56
C TYR A 17 -12.49 -12.82 2.08
N THR A 18 -11.68 -11.96 1.46
CA THR A 18 -11.62 -11.76 0.00
C THR A 18 -10.18 -11.97 -0.47
N ALA A 19 -10.01 -12.88 -1.43
CA ALA A 19 -8.70 -13.22 -1.98
C ALA A 19 -8.00 -12.00 -2.65
N GLY A 20 -6.68 -12.09 -2.73
CA GLY A 20 -5.84 -11.03 -3.27
C GLY A 20 -6.23 -10.57 -4.69
N ALA A 21 -6.44 -9.27 -4.87
CA ALA A 21 -6.69 -8.63 -6.16
C ALA A 21 -5.50 -7.75 -6.56
N VAL A 22 -5.14 -7.77 -7.84
CA VAL A 22 -4.06 -6.95 -8.40
C VAL A 22 -4.65 -5.82 -9.25
N LYS A 23 -4.21 -4.59 -9.00
CA LYS A 23 -4.57 -3.41 -9.78
C LYS A 23 -3.29 -2.71 -10.27
N ILE A 24 -3.14 -2.59 -11.58
CA ILE A 24 -2.10 -1.72 -12.16
C ILE A 24 -2.51 -0.26 -11.92
N VAL A 25 -1.61 0.52 -11.31
CA VAL A 25 -1.87 1.93 -10.98
C VAL A 25 -1.17 2.91 -11.92
N GLY A 26 -0.28 2.41 -12.78
CA GLY A 26 0.51 3.21 -13.71
C GLY A 26 1.88 3.56 -13.13
N ASP A 27 2.59 4.46 -13.81
CA ASP A 27 3.92 4.93 -13.40
C ASP A 27 3.78 5.99 -12.29
N LEU A 28 4.17 5.64 -11.07
CA LEU A 28 4.05 6.51 -9.90
C LEU A 28 5.29 7.39 -9.71
N ASN A 29 6.48 6.90 -10.09
CA ASN A 29 7.74 7.57 -9.81
C ASN A 29 8.32 8.34 -11.01
N GLY A 30 7.77 8.14 -12.22
CA GLY A 30 8.19 8.76 -13.48
C GLY A 30 9.29 8.00 -14.21
N ASP A 31 9.48 6.71 -13.94
CA ASP A 31 10.57 5.90 -14.51
C ASP A 31 10.19 5.13 -15.79
N ALA A 32 8.98 5.40 -16.31
CA ALA A 32 8.35 4.78 -17.47
C ALA A 32 8.01 3.29 -17.31
N ARG A 33 7.98 2.76 -16.08
CA ARG A 33 7.49 1.42 -15.77
C ARG A 33 6.27 1.50 -14.85
N PRO A 34 5.35 0.52 -14.93
CA PRO A 34 4.15 0.55 -14.12
C PRO A 34 4.40 0.01 -12.70
N GLU A 35 3.68 0.59 -11.75
CA GLU A 35 3.43 0.04 -10.44
C GLU A 35 2.08 -0.70 -10.40
N ALA A 36 1.95 -1.58 -9.41
CA ALA A 36 0.71 -2.24 -9.07
C ALA A 36 0.47 -2.21 -7.56
N ILE A 37 -0.80 -2.22 -7.19
CA ILE A 37 -1.26 -2.49 -5.83
C ILE A 37 -1.85 -3.89 -5.81
N ILE A 38 -1.49 -4.66 -4.78
CA ILE A 38 -2.13 -5.93 -4.45
C ILE A 38 -2.89 -5.73 -3.15
N THR A 39 -4.20 -5.96 -3.15
CA THR A 39 -5.05 -5.86 -1.95
C THR A 39 -5.57 -7.22 -1.55
N GLU A 40 -5.68 -7.48 -0.25
CA GLU A 40 -6.38 -8.65 0.30
C GLU A 40 -7.29 -8.18 1.43
N GLU A 41 -8.46 -8.80 1.60
CA GLU A 41 -9.41 -8.42 2.64
C GLU A 41 -9.64 -9.57 3.61
N SER A 42 -9.68 -9.22 4.90
CA SER A 42 -9.93 -10.14 6.00
C SER A 42 -10.17 -9.31 7.26
N SER A 43 -11.37 -9.41 7.83
CA SER A 43 -11.66 -8.82 9.15
C SER A 43 -10.87 -9.51 10.27
N TYR A 44 -10.48 -10.77 10.06
CA TYR A 44 -9.67 -11.54 11.01
C TYR A 44 -8.20 -11.09 10.98
N CYS A 45 -7.58 -11.05 9.80
CA CYS A 45 -6.15 -10.75 9.67
C CYS A 45 -5.83 -9.25 9.75
N TYR A 46 -6.75 -8.35 9.37
CA TYR A 46 -6.45 -6.91 9.22
C TYR A 46 -7.26 -6.03 10.18
N GLY A 47 -7.89 -6.64 11.19
CA GLY A 47 -8.64 -5.95 12.22
C GLY A 47 -9.72 -5.04 11.63
N MET A 48 -9.91 -3.86 12.24
CA MET A 48 -10.97 -2.94 11.81
C MET A 48 -10.74 -2.34 10.41
N ALA A 49 -9.50 -2.28 9.92
CA ALA A 49 -9.23 -1.84 8.56
C ALA A 49 -9.80 -2.82 7.53
N GLY A 50 -9.86 -4.11 7.87
CA GLY A 50 -10.43 -5.17 7.04
C GLY A 50 -9.66 -5.45 5.76
N THR A 51 -8.56 -4.73 5.47
CA THR A 51 -7.80 -4.85 4.24
C THR A 51 -6.32 -4.55 4.46
N THR A 52 -5.49 -5.08 3.56
CA THR A 52 -4.06 -4.77 3.44
C THR A 52 -3.73 -4.42 2.01
N PHE A 53 -2.62 -3.72 1.80
CA PHE A 53 -2.04 -3.50 0.48
C PHE A 53 -0.56 -3.87 0.43
N ASP A 54 -0.10 -4.27 -0.75
CA ASP A 54 1.28 -4.24 -1.20
C ASP A 54 1.41 -3.29 -2.39
N LEU A 55 2.34 -2.34 -2.31
CA LEU A 55 2.82 -1.61 -3.48
C LEU A 55 4.01 -2.34 -4.07
N VAL A 56 3.90 -2.74 -5.34
CA VAL A 56 4.99 -3.35 -6.09
C VAL A 56 5.35 -2.50 -7.32
N SER A 57 6.64 -2.43 -7.63
CA SER A 57 7.16 -1.68 -8.77
C SER A 57 7.85 -2.60 -9.76
N LYS A 58 7.55 -2.42 -11.05
CA LYS A 58 8.19 -3.17 -12.11
C LYS A 58 9.60 -2.63 -12.35
N GLN A 59 10.60 -3.49 -12.20
CA GLN A 59 12.00 -3.17 -12.36
C GLN A 59 12.43 -3.23 -13.84
N ILE A 60 13.60 -2.69 -14.13
CA ILE A 60 14.15 -2.64 -15.50
C ILE A 60 14.38 -4.03 -16.12
N ASP A 61 14.69 -5.02 -15.29
CA ASP A 61 14.87 -6.42 -15.69
C ASP A 61 13.52 -7.18 -15.84
N GLY A 62 12.40 -6.49 -15.65
CA GLY A 62 11.05 -7.05 -15.72
C GLY A 62 10.57 -7.73 -14.45
N SER A 63 11.41 -7.83 -13.41
CA SER A 63 11.00 -8.34 -12.09
C SER A 63 10.08 -7.35 -11.38
N TRP A 64 9.34 -7.83 -10.38
CA TRP A 64 8.52 -6.99 -9.50
C TRP A 64 9.18 -6.91 -8.14
N LYS A 65 9.35 -5.69 -7.62
CA LYS A 65 9.91 -5.43 -6.30
C LYS A 65 8.83 -4.91 -5.36
N LEU A 66 8.77 -5.47 -4.15
CA LEU A 66 7.95 -4.92 -3.07
C LEU A 66 8.55 -3.59 -2.59
N MET A 67 7.74 -2.54 -2.60
CA MET A 67 8.14 -1.18 -2.25
C MET A 67 7.58 -0.75 -0.89
N ALA A 68 6.30 -1.04 -0.64
CA ALA A 68 5.62 -0.76 0.62
C ALA A 68 4.57 -1.83 0.89
N SER A 69 4.24 -2.05 2.16
CA SER A 69 3.18 -2.94 2.62
C SER A 69 2.53 -2.33 3.86
N GLY A 70 1.20 -2.37 3.95
CA GLY A 70 0.50 -1.83 5.11
C GLY A 70 -0.90 -2.41 5.28
N ILE A 71 -1.44 -2.29 6.49
CA ILE A 71 -2.84 -2.57 6.80
C ILE A 71 -3.62 -1.27 6.58
N GLY A 72 -4.66 -1.31 5.74
CA GLY A 72 -5.43 -0.13 5.32
C GLY A 72 -5.40 0.11 3.82
N ILE A 73 -5.90 1.28 3.42
CA ILE A 73 -6.12 1.67 2.02
C ILE A 73 -5.07 2.70 1.63
N PRO A 74 -4.18 2.42 0.65
CA PRO A 74 -3.15 3.37 0.25
C PRO A 74 -3.75 4.48 -0.62
N LYS A 75 -3.40 5.72 -0.30
CA LYS A 75 -3.67 6.89 -1.12
C LYS A 75 -2.36 7.57 -1.49
N PHE A 76 -2.06 7.58 -2.79
CA PHE A 76 -0.88 8.28 -3.31
C PHE A 76 -1.13 9.79 -3.30
N LEU A 77 -0.25 10.51 -2.60
CA LEU A 77 -0.31 11.96 -2.50
C LEU A 77 0.47 12.64 -3.63
N THR A 78 0.23 13.93 -3.81
CA THR A 78 0.98 14.75 -4.78
C THR A 78 2.38 15.12 -4.29
N THR A 79 2.61 15.09 -2.97
CA THR A 79 3.95 15.26 -2.37
C THR A 79 4.81 14.02 -2.63
N LYS A 80 6.12 14.22 -2.78
CA LYS A 80 7.06 13.17 -3.21
C LYS A 80 8.27 13.08 -2.28
N GLY A 81 8.79 11.87 -2.14
CA GLY A 81 10.09 11.56 -1.55
C GLY A 81 11.20 11.47 -2.61
N VAL A 82 12.26 10.76 -2.25
CA VAL A 82 13.44 10.57 -3.14
C VAL A 82 13.03 9.84 -4.42
N GLY A 83 13.62 10.22 -5.56
CA GLY A 83 13.40 9.52 -6.82
C GLY A 83 11.99 9.63 -7.40
N GLY A 84 11.20 10.63 -6.97
CA GLY A 84 9.88 10.91 -7.53
C GLY A 84 8.73 10.09 -6.95
N TRP A 85 9.02 9.19 -6.01
CA TRP A 85 8.04 8.36 -5.33
C TRP A 85 7.02 9.19 -4.55
N PRO A 86 5.70 8.99 -4.74
CA PRO A 86 4.69 9.71 -3.98
C PRO A 86 4.74 9.31 -2.50
N ASP A 87 4.44 10.26 -1.62
CA ASP A 87 4.07 9.95 -0.24
C ASP A 87 2.78 9.10 -0.23
N ILE A 88 2.65 8.19 0.72
CA ILE A 88 1.50 7.28 0.85
C ILE A 88 0.78 7.61 2.16
N GLU A 89 -0.45 8.10 2.08
CA GLU A 89 -1.38 8.12 3.22
C GLU A 89 -2.03 6.74 3.34
N ILE A 90 -1.96 6.10 4.51
CA ILE A 90 -2.56 4.79 4.74
C ILE A 90 -3.86 4.98 5.54
N GLY A 91 -4.97 4.96 4.82
CA GLY A 91 -6.31 5.16 5.38
C GLY A 91 -6.87 3.92 6.07
N GLY A 92 -7.89 4.14 6.89
CA GLY A 92 -8.67 3.10 7.59
C GLY A 92 -9.79 3.75 8.40
N PRO A 93 -10.43 3.02 9.32
CA PRO A 93 -11.36 3.63 10.27
C PRO A 93 -10.66 4.69 11.14
N GLY A 94 -11.32 5.82 11.37
CA GLY A 94 -10.84 6.89 12.25
C GLY A 94 -10.39 8.14 11.51
N PHE A 95 -9.40 8.83 12.10
CA PHE A 95 -8.83 10.09 11.65
C PHE A 95 -7.32 10.09 11.95
N CYS A 96 -6.59 11.03 11.36
CA CYS A 96 -5.12 11.16 11.49
C CYS A 96 -4.37 9.91 11.03
N PHE A 97 -4.27 9.79 9.71
CA PHE A 97 -3.65 8.65 9.05
C PHE A 97 -2.14 8.85 8.88
N PRO A 98 -1.34 7.78 9.02
CA PRO A 98 0.08 7.86 8.79
C PRO A 98 0.35 8.14 7.33
N VAL A 99 1.30 9.05 7.10
CA VAL A 99 1.88 9.32 5.80
C VAL A 99 3.29 8.76 5.81
N GLU A 100 3.56 7.84 4.90
CA GLU A 100 4.89 7.31 4.66
C GLU A 100 5.57 7.99 3.48
N ARG A 101 6.88 8.22 3.61
CA ARG A 101 7.71 8.80 2.56
C ARG A 101 8.85 7.87 2.20
N TRP A 102 9.11 7.75 0.89
CA TRP A 102 10.29 7.05 0.40
C TRP A 102 11.57 7.86 0.68
N ASN A 103 12.51 7.27 1.40
CA ASN A 103 13.77 7.90 1.78
C ASN A 103 14.95 7.58 0.82
N GLY A 104 14.70 6.86 -0.27
CA GLY A 104 15.72 6.35 -1.18
C GLY A 104 15.99 4.85 -1.03
N LYS A 105 15.56 4.25 0.09
CA LYS A 105 15.74 2.83 0.41
C LYS A 105 14.45 2.12 0.78
N GLU A 106 13.60 2.77 1.58
CA GLU A 106 12.32 2.24 2.05
C GLU A 106 11.32 3.37 2.32
N TYR A 107 10.04 3.01 2.40
CA TYR A 107 9.01 3.90 2.95
C TYR A 107 9.12 3.91 4.48
N GLN A 108 9.16 5.10 5.07
CA GLN A 108 9.16 5.29 6.52
C GLN A 108 8.09 6.29 6.92
N ASN A 109 7.61 6.18 8.16
CA ASN A 109 6.70 7.17 8.73
C ASN A 109 7.31 8.57 8.62
N HIS A 110 6.53 9.50 8.11
CA HIS A 110 6.97 10.87 7.84
C HIS A 110 6.15 11.91 8.59
N ARG A 111 4.83 11.75 8.63
CA ARG A 111 3.90 12.60 9.39
C ARG A 111 2.55 11.89 9.57
N GLN A 112 1.63 12.52 10.30
CA GLN A 112 0.22 12.15 10.38
C GLN A 112 -0.62 13.24 9.71
N GLN A 113 -1.67 12.87 8.98
CA GLN A 113 -2.57 13.87 8.40
C GLN A 113 -4.03 13.38 8.30
N TYR A 114 -4.96 14.33 8.21
CA TYR A 114 -6.36 14.06 7.90
C TYR A 114 -6.84 15.11 6.89
N GLU A 115 -7.44 14.66 5.78
CA GLU A 115 -7.88 15.55 4.69
C GLU A 115 -6.78 16.52 4.19
N GLY A 116 -5.53 16.04 4.18
CA GLY A 116 -4.36 16.81 3.75
C GLY A 116 -3.85 17.84 4.76
N LYS A 117 -4.43 17.91 5.96
CA LYS A 117 -3.94 18.76 7.05
C LYS A 117 -3.14 17.93 8.04
N SER A 118 -2.01 18.47 8.51
CA SER A 118 -1.24 17.82 9.59
C SER A 118 -2.14 17.64 10.81
N CYS A 119 -2.06 16.47 11.44
CA CYS A 119 -2.56 16.34 12.80
C CYS A 119 -1.49 16.94 13.72
N GLU A 120 -1.87 17.97 14.47
CA GLU A 120 -1.01 18.53 15.52
C GLU A 120 -0.89 17.50 16.65
N ASP A 121 0.29 17.42 17.26
CA ASP A 121 0.52 16.65 18.50
C ASP A 121 0.00 17.43 19.73
#